data_AF-A0A8J2LQJ5-F1
#
_entry.id   AF-A0A8J2LQJ5-F1
#
_cell.length_a   1.000
_cell.length_b   1.000
_cell.length_c   1.000
_cell.angle_alpha   90.00
_cell.angle_beta   90.00
_cell.angle_gamma   90.00
#
_symmetry.space_group_name_H-M   'P 1'
#
loop_
_entity.id
_entity.type
_entity.pdbx_description
1 polymer ?
#
loop_
_entity_poly.entity_id
_entity_poly.type
_entity_poly.pdbx_seq_one_letter_code
_entity_poly.pdbx_strand_id
1 'polypeptide(L)'
;MAESDKRSLEADRLKNELLKARLAEKDAKEKLLEFLSQPAFEYPPMLPSRITDRIDQNGGIHASSGYLGLDVLPSIVTTNPVRLPAHDVHSEPDLSDLFTTEMDPISLEIEKERHEYLEKSKHLQEQLKELKLEIEGLKLEEKQTQYDILHQEQVLSGENKYSTLRKIKSGSTKSRVAFFEEL
;
A
#
# COMPACT_ATOMS: atom_id res chain seq x y z
N MET A 1 33.29 53.52 4.86
CA MET A 1 32.96 53.41 3.43
C MET A 1 33.37 52.05 2.88
N ALA A 2 34.64 51.66 2.95
CA ALA A 2 35.14 50.38 2.41
C ALA A 2 34.45 49.09 2.93
N GLU A 3 33.98 49.06 4.17
CA GLU A 3 33.27 47.90 4.73
C GLU A 3 31.83 47.75 4.20
N SER A 4 31.18 48.88 3.87
CA SER A 4 29.86 48.90 3.25
C SER A 4 29.91 48.34 1.83
N ASP A 5 30.98 48.67 1.09
CA ASP A 5 31.18 48.22 -0.29
C ASP A 5 31.53 46.72 -0.35
N LYS A 6 32.23 46.22 0.67
CA LYS A 6 32.51 44.78 0.78
C LYS A 6 31.23 43.98 1.08
N ARG A 7 30.37 44.52 1.96
CA ARG A 7 29.10 43.89 2.32
C ARG A 7 28.08 43.92 1.18
N SER A 8 28.06 44.97 0.35
CA SER A 8 27.19 45.03 -0.83
C SER A 8 27.61 44.01 -1.90
N LEU A 9 28.91 43.88 -2.16
CA LEU A 9 29.43 42.87 -3.09
C LEU A 9 29.16 41.43 -2.62
N GLU A 10 29.27 41.17 -1.32
CA GLU A 10 28.94 39.87 -0.74
C GLU A 10 27.44 39.56 -0.85
N ALA A 11 26.57 40.56 -0.62
CA ALA A 11 25.14 40.40 -0.80
C ALA A 11 24.76 40.09 -2.26
N ASP A 12 25.38 40.75 -3.23
CA ASP A 12 25.15 40.47 -4.65
C ASP A 12 25.66 39.08 -5.05
N ARG A 13 26.80 38.66 -4.49
CA ARG A 13 27.31 37.29 -4.69
C ARG A 13 26.33 36.25 -4.14
N LEU A 14 25.86 36.40 -2.91
CA LEU A 14 24.92 35.49 -2.28
C LEU A 14 23.59 35.43 -3.04
N LYS A 15 23.11 36.57 -3.55
CA LYS A 15 21.91 36.63 -4.40
C LYS A 15 22.07 35.82 -5.69
N ASN A 16 23.23 35.94 -6.35
CA ASN A 16 23.54 35.17 -7.55
C ASN A 16 23.68 33.67 -7.26
N GLU A 17 24.35 33.30 -6.15
CA GLU A 17 24.48 31.91 -5.71
C GLU A 17 23.10 31.29 -5.38
N LEU A 18 22.22 32.03 -4.70
CA LEU A 18 20.85 31.60 -4.40
C LEU A 18 20.04 31.37 -5.68
N LEU A 19 20.13 32.29 -6.64
CA LEU A 19 19.40 32.17 -7.91
C LEU A 19 19.87 30.95 -8.71
N LYS A 20 21.19 30.70 -8.71
CA LYS A 20 21.77 29.51 -9.33
C LYS A 20 21.33 28.22 -8.63
N ALA A 21 21.29 28.22 -7.30
CA ALA A 21 20.82 27.06 -6.53
C ALA A 21 19.35 26.72 -6.84
N ARG A 22 18.48 27.73 -6.93
CA ARG A 22 17.07 27.55 -7.29
C ARG A 22 16.86 27.00 -8.71
N LEU A 23 17.68 27.47 -9.67
CA LEU A 23 17.65 26.92 -11.03
C LEU A 23 18.10 25.46 -11.04
N ALA A 24 19.18 25.13 -10.32
CA ALA A 24 19.66 23.75 -10.23
C ALA A 24 18.66 22.81 -9.54
N GLU A 25 17.95 23.30 -8.52
CA GLU A 25 16.86 22.57 -7.86
C GLU A 25 15.70 22.27 -8.83
N LYS A 26 15.28 23.28 -9.61
CA LYS A 26 14.24 23.12 -10.63
C LYS A 26 14.67 22.11 -11.69
N ASP A 27 15.90 22.21 -12.20
CA ASP A 27 16.45 21.30 -13.20
C ASP A 27 16.54 19.86 -12.68
N ALA A 28 16.92 19.68 -11.40
CA ALA A 28 16.96 18.37 -10.77
C ALA A 28 15.56 17.76 -10.63
N LYS A 29 14.56 18.57 -10.23
CA LYS A 29 13.17 18.14 -10.13
C LYS A 29 12.61 17.70 -11.48
N GLU A 30 12.88 18.46 -12.53
CA GLU A 30 12.44 18.13 -13.89
C GLU A 30 13.02 16.80 -14.38
N LYS A 31 14.32 16.57 -14.17
CA LYS A 31 14.97 15.29 -14.50
C LYS A 31 14.41 14.10 -13.73
N LEU A 32 14.08 14.28 -12.45
CA LEU A 32 13.48 13.23 -11.65
C LEU A 32 12.07 12.89 -12.15
N LEU A 33 11.28 13.89 -12.51
CA LEU A 33 9.97 13.71 -13.11
C LEU A 33 10.06 13.02 -14.47
N GLU A 34 11.05 13.38 -15.30
CA GLU A 34 11.31 12.70 -16.57
C GLU A 34 11.57 11.20 -16.34
N PHE A 35 12.44 10.85 -15.39
CA PHE A 35 12.72 9.44 -15.05
C PHE A 35 11.46 8.68 -14.58
N LEU A 36 10.60 9.32 -13.78
CA LEU A 36 9.37 8.70 -13.28
C LEU A 36 8.25 8.61 -14.33
N SER A 37 8.25 9.53 -15.29
CA SER A 37 7.28 9.58 -16.40
C SER A 37 7.64 8.64 -17.55
N GLN A 38 8.89 8.18 -17.62
CA GLN A 38 9.27 7.15 -18.58
C GLN A 38 8.51 5.86 -18.23
N PRO A 39 7.71 5.29 -19.15
CA PRO A 39 7.11 3.99 -18.93
C PRO A 39 8.25 3.01 -18.66
N ALA A 40 8.16 2.27 -17.55
CA ALA A 40 9.12 1.26 -17.20
C ALA A 40 9.41 0.42 -18.45
N PHE A 41 10.64 0.52 -18.97
CA PHE A 41 11.12 -0.37 -20.00
C PHE A 41 10.76 -1.79 -19.56
N GLU A 42 10.04 -2.51 -20.44
CA GLU A 42 9.61 -3.88 -20.25
C GLU A 42 10.79 -4.76 -19.82
N TYR A 43 10.99 -4.88 -18.51
CA TYR A 43 11.68 -6.03 -17.97
C TYR A 43 10.64 -7.16 -18.02
N PRO A 44 10.87 -8.22 -18.82
CA PRO A 44 10.04 -9.41 -18.69
C PRO A 44 10.09 -9.82 -17.21
N PRO A 45 8.96 -10.19 -16.60
CA PRO A 45 8.96 -10.63 -15.21
C PRO A 45 9.95 -11.78 -15.12
N MET A 46 11.06 -11.56 -14.41
CA MET A 46 11.90 -12.64 -13.92
C MET A 46 11.00 -13.41 -12.96
N LEU A 47 10.27 -14.38 -13.51
CA LEU A 47 9.49 -15.33 -12.72
C LEU A 47 10.50 -15.97 -11.77
N PRO A 48 10.28 -15.92 -10.43
CA PRO A 48 11.09 -16.73 -9.54
C PRO A 48 10.95 -18.17 -10.01
N SER A 49 12.06 -18.78 -10.43
CA SER A 49 12.08 -20.18 -10.79
C SER A 49 11.46 -20.95 -9.63
N ARG A 50 10.33 -21.61 -9.87
CA ARG A 50 9.74 -22.55 -8.91
C ARG A 50 10.87 -23.49 -8.49
N ILE A 51 11.28 -23.40 -7.23
CA ILE A 51 12.11 -24.43 -6.62
C ILE A 51 11.24 -25.68 -6.68
N THR A 52 11.51 -26.54 -7.65
CA THR A 52 11.06 -27.92 -7.55
C THR A 52 11.97 -28.53 -6.52
N ASP A 53 11.43 -28.88 -5.36
CA ASP A 53 12.11 -29.71 -4.39
C ASP A 53 12.42 -31.04 -5.08
N ARG A 54 13.62 -31.15 -5.65
CA ARG A 54 14.23 -32.43 -5.96
C ARG A 54 14.57 -33.05 -4.62
N ILE A 55 13.72 -33.97 -4.18
CA ILE A 55 13.99 -34.85 -3.05
C ILE A 55 15.23 -35.68 -3.42
N ASP A 56 16.40 -35.24 -2.98
CA ASP A 56 17.59 -36.08 -2.91
C ASP A 56 17.64 -36.74 -1.53
N GLN A 57 17.88 -38.04 -1.51
CA GLN A 57 17.77 -38.91 -0.33
C GLN A 57 18.89 -38.73 0.71
N ASN A 58 19.31 -37.50 1.03
CA ASN A 58 20.22 -37.24 2.13
C ASN A 58 19.83 -35.93 2.83
N GLY A 59 19.06 -36.05 3.91
CA GLY A 59 18.43 -34.94 4.64
C GLY A 59 19.41 -33.93 5.24
N GLY A 60 19.64 -32.83 4.53
CA GLY A 60 20.29 -31.63 5.06
C GLY A 60 19.60 -30.36 4.55
N ILE A 61 18.97 -29.59 5.44
CA ILE A 61 18.40 -28.28 5.13
C ILE A 61 19.50 -27.23 5.36
N HIS A 62 20.07 -26.67 4.31
CA HIS A 62 20.81 -25.40 4.38
C HIS A 62 19.84 -24.25 4.12
N ALA A 63 19.28 -23.69 5.20
CA ALA A 63 18.56 -22.43 5.13
C ALA A 63 19.57 -21.27 5.15
N SER A 64 19.93 -20.71 3.98
CA SER A 64 20.52 -19.38 3.93
C SER A 64 19.43 -18.34 4.15
N SER A 65 19.05 -18.17 5.41
CA SER A 65 18.14 -17.14 5.91
C SER A 65 18.85 -15.79 5.93
N GLY A 66 18.51 -14.91 5.00
CA GLY A 66 18.92 -13.50 4.99
C GLY A 66 17.71 -12.61 5.25
N TYR A 67 17.15 -12.65 6.46
CA TYR A 67 16.14 -11.70 6.92
C TYR A 67 16.82 -10.60 7.74
N LEU A 68 16.86 -9.38 7.20
CA LEU A 68 17.12 -8.16 7.96
C LEU A 68 15.86 -7.82 8.77
N GLY A 69 15.72 -8.43 9.94
CA GLY A 69 14.80 -8.00 10.99
C GLY A 69 15.50 -6.97 11.87
N LEU A 70 15.03 -5.73 11.85
CA LEU A 70 15.50 -4.66 12.72
C LEU A 70 14.49 -4.42 13.85
N ASP A 71 14.29 -5.44 14.68
CA ASP A 71 13.66 -5.29 15.99
C ASP A 71 14.78 -5.15 17.03
N VAL A 72 14.83 -4.00 17.72
CA VAL A 72 15.26 -3.78 19.12
C VAL A 72 15.54 -2.28 19.32
N LEU A 73 14.63 -1.58 20.00
CA LEU A 73 14.93 -0.33 20.71
C LEU A 73 15.13 -0.64 22.19
N PRO A 74 16.27 -0.30 22.82
CA PRO A 74 16.39 -0.39 24.26
C PRO A 74 15.81 0.88 24.92
N SER A 75 14.92 0.66 25.90
CA SER A 75 14.44 1.68 26.83
C SER A 75 15.60 2.30 27.62
N ILE A 76 15.70 3.63 27.62
CA ILE A 76 16.55 4.36 28.56
C ILE A 76 15.68 5.29 29.43
N VAL A 77 15.50 4.82 30.66
CA VAL A 77 15.44 5.51 31.96
C VAL A 77 15.43 7.05 31.96
N THR A 78 14.35 7.55 32.55
CA THR A 78 14.14 8.78 33.33
C THR A 78 15.39 9.56 33.77
N THR A 79 15.55 10.80 33.30
CA THR A 79 16.14 11.91 34.08
C THR A 79 15.45 13.24 33.74
N ASN A 80 15.34 14.10 34.76
CA ASN A 80 14.52 15.32 34.85
C ASN A 80 14.75 16.39 33.75
N PRO A 81 13.73 17.19 33.35
CA PRO A 81 13.96 18.35 32.49
C PRO A 81 14.46 19.55 33.31
N VAL A 82 15.68 19.98 33.01
CA VAL A 82 16.21 21.30 33.42
C VAL A 82 15.49 22.38 32.60
N ARG A 83 14.85 23.32 33.29
CA ARG A 83 14.13 24.47 32.72
C ARG A 83 15.13 25.50 32.18
N LEU A 84 15.12 25.76 30.87
CA LEU A 84 15.81 26.89 30.24
C LEU A 84 14.82 28.02 29.92
N PRO A 85 15.25 29.31 29.97
CA PRO A 85 14.38 30.47 29.91
C PRO A 85 13.90 30.77 28.48
N ALA A 86 12.72 31.38 28.41
CA ALA A 86 12.02 31.75 27.19
C ALA A 86 12.81 32.77 26.34
N HIS A 87 13.03 32.43 25.06
CA HIS A 87 13.34 33.39 24.00
C HIS A 87 12.23 33.32 22.95
N ASP A 88 11.72 34.50 22.64
CA ASP A 88 10.55 34.78 21.82
C ASP A 88 10.91 34.94 20.33
N VAL A 89 9.91 34.71 19.48
CA VAL A 89 9.76 35.03 18.04
C VAL A 89 10.81 34.55 17.03
N HIS A 90 10.50 33.43 16.38
CA HIS A 90 10.55 33.35 14.90
C HIS A 90 9.29 32.64 14.40
N SER A 91 8.58 33.31 13.49
CA SER A 91 7.45 32.75 12.76
C SER A 91 7.90 31.49 12.02
N GLU A 92 7.53 30.34 12.54
CA GLU A 92 7.60 29.06 11.84
C GLU A 92 6.81 29.20 10.52
N PRO A 93 7.42 28.97 9.35
CA PRO A 93 6.66 28.78 8.13
C PRO A 93 5.76 27.56 8.36
N ASP A 94 4.46 27.75 8.20
CA ASP A 94 3.43 26.74 8.35
C ASP A 94 3.68 25.57 7.39
N LEU A 95 4.41 24.56 7.86
CA LEU A 95 4.75 23.35 7.13
C LEU A 95 3.51 22.48 6.81
N SER A 96 2.32 22.87 7.28
CA SER A 96 1.08 22.17 6.96
C SER A 96 0.65 22.32 5.49
N ASP A 97 1.05 23.42 4.82
CA ASP A 97 0.67 23.73 3.44
C ASP A 97 1.45 22.90 2.39
N LEU A 98 2.53 22.21 2.80
CA LEU A 98 3.33 21.38 1.89
C LEU A 98 2.87 19.91 1.86
N PHE A 99 2.21 19.42 2.92
CA PHE A 99 1.71 18.03 2.97
C PHE A 99 0.28 17.86 2.43
N THR A 100 -0.48 18.95 2.26
CA THR A 100 -1.81 18.95 1.64
C THR A 100 -1.73 18.78 0.12
N THR A 101 -0.64 19.25 -0.52
CA THR A 101 -0.54 19.25 -1.99
C THR A 101 -0.17 17.88 -2.59
N GLU A 102 0.48 16.98 -1.84
CA GLU A 102 0.99 15.69 -2.38
C GLU A 102 0.24 14.43 -1.90
N MET A 103 -0.52 14.49 -0.80
CA MET A 103 -1.31 13.32 -0.32
C MET A 103 -2.64 13.16 -1.09
N ASP A 104 -3.18 14.26 -1.62
CA ASP A 104 -4.48 14.30 -2.26
C ASP A 104 -4.57 13.63 -3.66
N PRO A 105 -3.59 13.73 -4.58
CA PRO A 105 -3.77 13.20 -5.93
C PRO A 105 -3.80 11.66 -5.98
N ILE A 106 -2.93 10.97 -5.21
CA ILE A 106 -2.91 9.51 -5.18
C ILE A 106 -4.15 8.98 -4.44
N SER A 107 -4.53 9.60 -3.32
CA SER A 107 -5.75 9.20 -2.61
C SER A 107 -7.00 9.42 -3.46
N LEU A 108 -7.05 10.51 -4.23
CA LEU A 108 -8.16 10.79 -5.14
C LEU A 108 -8.23 9.79 -6.28
N GLU A 109 -7.08 9.41 -6.86
CA GLU A 109 -7.04 8.39 -7.92
C GLU A 109 -7.43 7.00 -7.37
N ILE A 110 -6.99 6.62 -6.17
CA ILE A 110 -7.40 5.38 -5.50
C ILE A 110 -8.91 5.37 -5.24
N GLU A 111 -9.48 6.46 -4.73
CA GLU A 111 -10.91 6.51 -4.45
C GLU A 111 -11.74 6.52 -5.74
N LYS A 112 -11.23 7.16 -6.80
CA LYS A 112 -11.84 7.12 -8.14
C LYS A 112 -11.82 5.70 -8.72
N GLU A 113 -10.69 5.00 -8.66
CA GLU A 113 -10.56 3.61 -9.12
C GLU A 113 -11.50 2.69 -8.31
N ARG A 114 -11.57 2.89 -6.99
CA ARG A 114 -12.49 2.17 -6.12
C ARG A 114 -13.95 2.40 -6.50
N HIS A 115 -14.34 3.65 -6.77
CA HIS A 115 -15.69 3.98 -7.21
C HIS A 115 -16.03 3.29 -8.54
N GLU A 116 -15.14 3.38 -9.53
CA GLU A 116 -15.33 2.73 -10.84
C GLU A 116 -15.44 1.21 -10.70
N TYR A 117 -14.59 0.59 -9.88
CA TYR A 117 -14.67 -0.85 -9.58
C TYR A 117 -16.02 -1.23 -8.95
N LEU A 118 -16.49 -0.45 -7.96
CA LEU A 118 -17.76 -0.71 -7.29
C LEU A 118 -18.94 -0.55 -8.23
N GLU A 119 -18.91 0.44 -9.12
CA GLU A 119 -19.94 0.65 -10.14
C GLU A 119 -19.99 -0.51 -11.14
N LYS A 120 -18.84 -0.94 -11.67
CA LYS A 120 -18.73 -2.12 -12.55
C LYS A 120 -19.21 -3.39 -11.84
N SER A 121 -18.79 -3.59 -10.58
CA SER A 121 -19.20 -4.75 -9.78
C SER A 121 -20.71 -4.74 -9.50
N LYS A 122 -21.29 -3.57 -9.23
CA LYS A 122 -22.73 -3.41 -9.02
C LYS A 122 -23.50 -3.74 -10.29
N HIS A 123 -23.08 -3.18 -11.43
CA HIS A 123 -23.71 -3.44 -12.72
C HIS A 123 -23.69 -4.94 -13.07
N LEU A 124 -22.56 -5.62 -12.87
CA LEU A 124 -22.46 -7.06 -13.08
C LEU A 124 -23.39 -7.85 -12.16
N GLN A 125 -23.49 -7.46 -10.88
CA GLN A 125 -24.42 -8.09 -9.93
C GLN A 125 -25.87 -7.92 -10.35
N GLU A 126 -26.24 -6.75 -10.90
CA GLU A 126 -27.57 -6.50 -11.45
C GLU A 126 -27.85 -7.39 -12.66
N GLN A 127 -26.91 -7.51 -13.60
CA GLN A 127 -27.04 -8.40 -14.76
C GLN A 127 -27.20 -9.87 -14.35
N LEU A 128 -26.43 -10.34 -13.38
CA LEU A 128 -26.56 -11.71 -12.85
C LEU A 128 -27.90 -11.93 -12.15
N LYS A 129 -28.38 -10.92 -11.41
CA LYS A 129 -29.68 -10.98 -10.74
C LYS A 129 -30.83 -11.00 -11.75
N GLU A 130 -30.75 -10.18 -12.79
CA GLU A 130 -31.73 -10.15 -13.88
C GLU A 130 -31.76 -11.48 -14.62
N LEU A 131 -30.61 -11.99 -15.07
CA LEU A 131 -30.50 -13.29 -15.72
C LEU A 131 -31.08 -14.40 -14.85
N LYS A 132 -30.78 -14.39 -13.55
CA LYS A 132 -31.34 -15.35 -12.59
C LYS A 132 -32.88 -15.30 -12.56
N LEU A 133 -33.46 -14.10 -12.52
CA LEU A 133 -34.92 -13.93 -12.52
C LEU A 133 -35.54 -14.41 -13.84
N GLU A 134 -34.89 -14.15 -14.97
CA GLU A 134 -35.38 -14.57 -16.29
C GLU A 134 -35.45 -16.10 -16.42
N ILE A 135 -34.42 -16.81 -15.94
CA ILE A 135 -34.35 -18.27 -16.05
C ILE A 135 -35.09 -19.01 -14.91
N GLU A 136 -35.44 -18.33 -13.82
CA GLU A 136 -36.07 -18.96 -12.64
C GLU A 136 -37.39 -19.66 -13.01
N GLY A 137 -38.20 -19.07 -13.88
CA GLY A 137 -39.46 -19.65 -14.34
C GLY A 137 -39.30 -20.90 -15.22
N LEU A 138 -38.11 -21.13 -15.76
CA LEU A 138 -37.76 -22.29 -16.58
C LEU A 138 -37.01 -23.38 -15.79
N LYS A 139 -36.73 -23.13 -14.51
CA LYS A 139 -35.93 -24.01 -13.65
C LYS A 139 -36.71 -25.29 -13.33
N LEU A 140 -36.06 -26.44 -13.55
CA LEU A 140 -36.60 -27.76 -13.22
C LEU A 140 -36.09 -28.21 -11.85
N GLU A 141 -36.92 -28.08 -10.81
CA GLU A 141 -36.53 -28.41 -9.42
C GLU A 141 -36.09 -29.88 -9.26
N GLU A 142 -36.67 -30.79 -10.03
CA GLU A 142 -36.30 -32.22 -10.00
C GLU A 142 -34.87 -32.51 -10.48
N LYS A 143 -34.24 -31.58 -11.21
CA LYS A 143 -32.86 -31.71 -11.73
C LYS A 143 -31.85 -30.89 -10.94
N GLN A 144 -32.25 -30.27 -9.83
CA GLN A 144 -31.35 -29.49 -9.01
C GLN A 144 -30.27 -30.40 -8.38
N THR A 145 -29.00 -30.02 -8.54
CA THR A 145 -27.91 -30.77 -7.94
C THR A 145 -27.70 -30.38 -6.48
N GLN A 146 -27.01 -31.22 -5.70
CA GLN A 146 -26.62 -30.87 -4.33
C GLN A 146 -25.77 -29.59 -4.27
N TYR A 147 -24.95 -29.33 -5.29
CA TYR A 147 -24.14 -28.11 -5.38
C TYR A 147 -24.98 -26.86 -5.62
N ASP A 148 -26.07 -26.96 -6.38
CA ASP A 148 -26.99 -25.84 -6.60
C ASP A 148 -27.70 -25.46 -5.30
N ILE A 149 -28.11 -26.47 -4.51
CA ILE A 149 -28.74 -26.28 -3.19
C ILE A 149 -27.76 -25.60 -2.22
N LEU A 150 -26.53 -26.14 -2.11
CA LEU A 150 -25.49 -25.55 -1.26
C LEU A 150 -25.14 -24.12 -1.67
N HIS A 151 -25.04 -23.86 -2.98
CA HIS A 151 -24.79 -22.51 -3.49
C HIS A 151 -25.93 -21.54 -3.11
N GLN A 152 -27.19 -21.98 -3.24
CA GLN A 152 -28.33 -21.16 -2.86
C GLN A 152 -28.32 -20.82 -1.37
N GLU A 153 -27.97 -21.77 -0.50
CA GLU A 153 -27.81 -21.55 0.93
C GLU A 153 -26.66 -20.57 1.25
N GLN A 154 -25.52 -20.69 0.56
CA GLN A 154 -24.40 -19.74 0.68
C GLN A 154 -24.81 -18.32 0.27
N VAL A 155 -25.56 -18.19 -0.83
CA VAL A 155 -26.07 -16.88 -1.28
C VAL A 155 -27.07 -16.30 -0.28
N LEU A 156 -27.98 -17.11 0.26
CA LEU A 156 -28.97 -16.68 1.27
C LEU A 156 -28.32 -16.24 2.59
N SER A 157 -27.23 -16.90 2.99
CA SER A 157 -26.45 -16.53 4.18
C SER A 157 -25.50 -15.35 3.94
N GLY A 158 -25.41 -14.84 2.71
CA GLY A 158 -24.51 -13.76 2.33
C GLY A 158 -23.03 -14.18 2.31
N GLU A 159 -22.76 -15.48 2.27
CA GLU A 159 -21.40 -16.01 2.19
C GLU A 159 -20.86 -15.94 0.75
N ASN A 160 -19.68 -15.35 0.62
CA ASN A 160 -18.86 -15.39 -0.59
C ASN A 160 -17.47 -15.98 -0.29
N LYS A 161 -16.76 -16.37 -1.34
CA LYS A 161 -15.41 -16.96 -1.26
C LYS A 161 -14.50 -16.24 -0.27
N TYR A 162 -14.43 -14.90 -0.31
CA TYR A 162 -13.54 -14.13 0.56
C TYR A 162 -14.02 -14.08 1.99
N SER A 163 -15.32 -13.95 2.23
CA SER A 163 -15.91 -13.99 3.58
C SER A 163 -15.68 -15.35 4.24
N THR A 164 -15.86 -16.45 3.51
CA THR A 164 -15.60 -17.82 3.99
C THR A 164 -14.12 -18.01 4.27
N LEU A 165 -13.23 -17.57 3.37
CA LEU A 165 -11.78 -17.63 3.59
C LEU A 165 -11.35 -16.83 4.82
N ARG A 166 -11.93 -15.64 5.04
CA ARG A 166 -11.66 -14.84 6.26
C ARG A 166 -12.14 -15.59 7.51
N LYS A 167 -13.33 -16.17 7.47
CA LYS A 167 -13.92 -16.93 8.58
C LYS A 167 -13.08 -18.16 8.95
N ILE A 168 -12.71 -19.02 7.99
CA ILE A 168 -11.92 -20.23 8.27
C ILE A 168 -10.46 -19.94 8.65
N LYS A 169 -9.93 -18.76 8.27
CA LYS A 169 -8.58 -18.32 8.66
C LYS A 169 -8.55 -17.59 10.00
N SER A 170 -9.71 -17.28 10.57
CA SER A 170 -9.80 -16.68 11.90
C SER A 170 -9.35 -17.69 12.97
N GLY A 171 -8.87 -17.18 14.10
CA GLY A 171 -8.36 -18.00 15.21
C GLY A 171 -6.88 -18.40 15.07
N SER A 172 -6.33 -18.94 16.15
CA SER A 172 -4.94 -19.37 16.19
C SER A 172 -4.71 -20.61 15.33
N THR A 173 -3.48 -20.84 14.87
CA THR A 173 -3.09 -22.07 14.17
C THR A 173 -3.40 -23.30 15.03
N LYS A 174 -3.09 -23.24 16.34
CA LYS A 174 -3.37 -24.32 17.29
C LYS A 174 -4.86 -24.68 17.33
N SER A 175 -5.75 -23.68 17.37
CA SER A 175 -7.20 -23.91 17.40
C SER A 175 -7.71 -24.54 16.11
N ARG A 176 -7.21 -24.09 14.95
CA ARG A 176 -7.62 -24.63 13.65
C ARG A 176 -7.12 -26.06 13.43
N VAL A 177 -5.91 -26.38 13.90
CA VAL A 177 -5.38 -27.75 13.90
C VAL A 177 -6.21 -28.64 14.83
N ALA A 178 -6.49 -28.20 16.06
CA ALA A 178 -7.32 -28.98 16.99
C ALA A 178 -8.71 -29.27 16.42
N PHE A 179 -9.39 -28.27 15.85
CA PHE A 179 -10.69 -28.47 15.18
C PHE A 179 -10.60 -29.45 14.01
N PHE A 180 -9.52 -29.41 13.23
CA PHE A 180 -9.32 -30.32 12.09
C PHE A 180 -9.13 -31.78 12.53
N GLU A 181 -8.44 -32.04 13.64
CA GLU A 181 -8.26 -33.39 14.18
C GLU A 181 -9.58 -33.98 14.76
N GLU A 182 -10.61 -33.16 14.97
CA GLU A 182 -11.92 -33.56 15.50
C GLU A 182 -13.00 -33.75 14.40
N LEU A 183 -12.70 -33.44 13.13
CA LEU A 183 -13.62 -33.60 11.98
C LEU A 183 -13.74 -35.05 11.51
#